data_AF-A0A835Q3T4-F1
#
_entry.id   AF-A0A835Q3T4-F1
#
_cell.length_a   1.000
_cell.length_b   1.000
_cell.length_c   1.000
_cell.angle_alpha   90.00
_cell.angle_beta   90.00
_cell.angle_gamma   90.00
#
_symmetry.space_group_name_H-M   'P 1'
#
loop_
_entity.id
_entity.type
_entity.pdbx_description
1 polymer ?
#
loop_
_entity_poly.entity_id
_entity_poly.type
_entity_poly.pdbx_seq_one_letter_code
_entity_poly.pdbx_strand_id
1 'polypeptide(L)'
;MASSCLNLAKSFLEKPAISAFDKLNQRNRFCSSLMGFPVWKCNGRIVCCHAKGQVRTANGQSSPAVADDNLIFSKSNEDFHMLDLVSSKGANGSTTLIGFEAGIGIASFLRGKTFFITGATGFLAKVLIEKILRTAPDVGKIYVLVKAKSKEAALDRLKSEEIHGNTYQEFMLRKLVPVTGDVREANMGIESALAEEISEEVHVIVNSAASTTFDERYDVAMNINTIGPFRLMSFAKRFKRLKLFLQVSTAYVNGRRQGRVMERSFCMGDTISKELASPDFSADSMPILDIETEIRLAFSSTKAFDDSLLVKQMKDLGLQRMMDPIVLYYGKGQLTGFPADPKGVIDVIPADMVVNATLAAMAKHGWAMEPGINTYHIASSTVNPLVIQKLCRLLYKYFNSSPFMDSEGRPIEVPQMKLFDDINKFYTHVESNVMQQMSSNEKRSQQLNKICTMLVEQAKHLANLYEPYTFYSGRFDNTNTQRLIVEMSEEEKREFSFDVGGIDWEDYITNIHIPGLRRHVMKGRGMCGSGSQLVSTQL
;
A
#
# COMPACT_ATOMS: atom_id res chain seq x y z
N MET A 1 10.93 12.25 -10.35
CA MET A 1 10.80 11.37 -9.16
C MET A 1 9.35 11.04 -8.80
N ALA A 2 8.36 11.95 -8.86
CA ALA A 2 6.96 11.62 -8.54
C ALA A 2 6.21 10.76 -9.59
N SER A 3 6.58 10.87 -10.88
CA SER A 3 5.85 10.22 -11.99
C SER A 3 5.92 8.68 -12.04
N SER A 4 6.96 8.06 -11.45
CA SER A 4 7.19 6.60 -11.55
C SER A 4 6.33 5.78 -10.57
N CYS A 5 6.02 6.32 -9.38
CA CYS A 5 5.13 5.67 -8.42
C CYS A 5 3.65 5.77 -8.84
N LEU A 6 3.31 6.82 -9.58
CA LEU A 6 1.97 7.11 -10.09
C LEU A 6 1.46 6.04 -11.05
N ASN A 7 2.30 5.57 -11.97
CA ASN A 7 1.82 4.69 -13.04
C ASN A 7 1.66 3.23 -12.56
N LEU A 8 2.33 2.81 -11.49
CA LEU A 8 2.24 1.44 -10.96
C LEU A 8 1.04 1.24 -10.03
N ALA A 9 0.42 2.32 -9.54
CA ALA A 9 -0.93 2.26 -8.93
C ALA A 9 -2.03 2.00 -9.97
N LYS A 10 -1.81 2.44 -11.22
CA LYS A 10 -2.76 2.22 -12.34
C LYS A 10 -2.95 0.74 -12.67
N SER A 11 -1.90 -0.09 -12.57
CA SER A 11 -1.96 -1.51 -12.99
C SER A 11 -2.65 -2.45 -12.01
N PHE A 12 -2.80 -2.09 -10.72
CA PHE A 12 -3.56 -2.89 -9.74
C PHE A 12 -5.06 -2.56 -9.74
N LEU A 13 -5.47 -1.48 -10.42
CA LEU A 13 -6.85 -0.97 -10.42
C LEU A 13 -7.60 -1.27 -11.73
N GLU A 14 -6.94 -1.77 -12.77
CA GLU A 14 -7.58 -2.16 -14.04
C GLU A 14 -8.01 -3.64 -14.04
N LYS A 15 -9.13 -3.94 -13.38
CA LYS A 15 -10.09 -4.94 -13.88
C LYS A 15 -11.22 -4.17 -14.57
N PRO A 16 -11.85 -4.67 -15.65
CA PRO A 16 -12.94 -3.97 -16.30
C PRO A 16 -14.21 -4.04 -15.43
N ALA A 17 -14.28 -3.18 -14.41
CA ALA A 17 -15.54 -2.81 -13.79
C ALA A 17 -16.12 -1.68 -14.64
N ILE A 18 -16.96 -2.04 -15.61
CA ILE A 18 -17.88 -1.11 -16.27
C ILE A 18 -18.48 -0.21 -15.20
N SER A 19 -18.22 1.09 -15.31
CA SER A 19 -18.41 2.08 -14.26
C SER A 19 -19.82 2.01 -13.64
N ALA A 20 -19.88 1.77 -12.34
CA ALA A 20 -21.09 2.03 -11.56
C ALA A 20 -21.46 3.52 -11.59
N PHE A 21 -20.48 4.39 -11.84
CA PHE A 21 -20.66 5.84 -11.96
C PHE A 21 -21.37 6.26 -13.26
N ASP A 22 -21.08 5.65 -14.42
CA ASP A 22 -21.84 5.96 -15.65
C ASP A 22 -23.20 5.26 -15.70
N LYS A 23 -23.35 4.09 -15.05
CA LYS A 23 -24.65 3.42 -14.89
C LYS A 23 -25.62 4.17 -13.97
N LEU A 24 -25.12 4.95 -13.02
CA LEU A 24 -25.92 5.86 -12.19
C LEU A 24 -26.42 7.09 -12.97
N ASN A 25 -25.66 7.55 -13.98
CA ASN A 25 -26.05 8.67 -14.83
C ASN A 25 -26.97 8.29 -16.00
N GLN A 26 -26.94 7.04 -16.48
CA GLN A 26 -27.86 6.61 -17.55
C GLN A 26 -29.27 6.22 -17.07
N ARG A 27 -29.46 5.94 -15.77
CA ARG A 27 -30.78 5.62 -15.20
C ARG A 27 -31.56 6.83 -14.66
N ASN A 28 -30.91 7.98 -14.49
CA ASN A 28 -31.54 9.21 -14.01
C ASN A 28 -31.53 10.28 -15.11
N ARG A 29 -32.55 10.25 -15.98
CA ARG A 29 -32.81 11.39 -16.88
C ARG A 29 -33.17 12.61 -16.01
N PHE A 30 -32.27 13.59 -15.97
CA PHE A 30 -32.60 14.96 -15.61
C PHE A 30 -33.59 15.50 -16.65
N CYS A 31 -34.83 15.80 -16.23
CA CYS A 31 -35.73 16.64 -17.02
C CYS A 31 -35.49 18.11 -16.62
N SER A 32 -35.27 18.95 -17.61
CA SER A 32 -35.04 20.39 -17.47
C SER A 32 -36.29 21.17 -17.06
N SER A 33 -36.03 22.23 -16.29
CA SER A 33 -36.77 23.48 -16.07
C SER A 33 -38.22 23.45 -15.55
N LEU A 34 -38.41 23.99 -14.34
CA LEU A 34 -39.02 25.29 -14.03
C LEU A 34 -39.18 25.31 -12.49
N MET A 35 -38.60 26.31 -11.79
CA MET A 35 -38.65 26.49 -10.32
C MET A 35 -37.61 25.75 -9.44
N GLY A 36 -36.32 25.72 -9.81
CA GLY A 36 -35.21 25.84 -8.84
C GLY A 36 -35.09 24.87 -7.63
N PHE A 37 -35.68 23.67 -7.61
CA PHE A 37 -35.49 22.69 -6.52
C PHE A 37 -35.11 21.29 -7.06
N PRO A 38 -34.28 20.51 -6.33
CA PRO A 38 -33.91 19.16 -6.74
C PRO A 38 -35.07 18.18 -6.52
N VAL A 39 -35.47 17.49 -7.59
CA VAL A 39 -36.54 16.47 -7.59
C VAL A 39 -35.91 15.10 -7.83
N TRP A 40 -36.26 14.11 -7.01
CA TRP A 40 -35.75 12.74 -7.13
C TRP A 40 -36.88 11.79 -7.53
N LYS A 41 -36.58 10.85 -8.44
CA LYS A 41 -37.52 9.81 -8.88
C LYS A 41 -37.03 8.45 -8.38
N CYS A 42 -37.79 7.80 -7.53
CA CYS A 42 -37.50 6.45 -7.04
C CYS A 42 -38.72 5.55 -7.32
N ASN A 43 -38.52 4.44 -8.02
CA ASN A 43 -39.56 3.45 -8.38
C ASN A 43 -40.86 4.05 -8.93
N GLY A 44 -40.75 4.98 -9.89
CA GLY A 44 -41.90 5.56 -10.58
C GLY A 44 -42.66 6.66 -9.84
N ARG A 45 -42.30 6.98 -8.59
CA ARG A 45 -42.90 8.08 -7.81
C ARG A 45 -41.95 9.28 -7.72
N ILE A 46 -42.52 10.48 -7.84
CA ILE A 46 -41.82 11.76 -7.76
C ILE A 46 -41.86 12.23 -6.30
N VAL A 47 -40.70 12.52 -5.70
CA VAL A 47 -40.60 13.06 -4.35
C VAL A 47 -39.90 14.42 -4.41
N CYS A 48 -40.56 15.45 -3.86
CA CYS A 48 -40.01 16.78 -3.69
C CYS A 48 -39.80 17.04 -2.19
N CYS A 49 -38.57 17.33 -1.76
CA CYS A 49 -38.27 17.72 -0.38
C CYS A 49 -38.29 19.24 -0.24
N HIS A 50 -39.14 19.78 0.65
CA HIS A 50 -39.08 21.18 1.07
C HIS A 50 -38.38 21.26 2.44
N ALA A 51 -37.38 22.13 2.56
CA ALA A 51 -36.82 22.48 3.86
C ALA A 51 -37.90 23.23 4.66
N LYS A 52 -38.33 22.66 5.78
CA LYS A 52 -39.46 23.03 6.68
C LYS A 52 -40.65 22.05 6.60
N GLY A 53 -40.45 20.82 7.08
CA GLY A 53 -41.45 20.06 7.84
C GLY A 53 -42.83 19.76 7.23
N GLN A 54 -43.04 19.86 5.92
CA GLN A 54 -44.28 19.42 5.26
C GLN A 54 -44.00 18.69 3.95
N VAL A 55 -44.58 17.49 3.79
CA VAL A 55 -44.58 16.71 2.53
C VAL A 55 -45.91 16.95 1.83
N ARG A 56 -45.90 17.39 0.56
CA ARG A 56 -47.08 17.44 -0.30
C ARG A 56 -47.02 16.28 -1.29
N THR A 57 -48.06 15.44 -1.31
CA THR A 57 -48.27 14.46 -2.39
C THR A 57 -49.05 15.11 -3.54
N ALA A 58 -48.95 14.55 -4.74
CA ALA A 58 -49.39 15.17 -5.99
C ALA A 58 -50.92 15.37 -6.16
N ASN A 59 -51.73 15.10 -5.13
CA ASN A 59 -53.17 15.37 -5.13
C ASN A 59 -53.55 16.34 -4.00
N GLY A 60 -53.14 17.61 -4.12
CA GLY A 60 -53.94 18.79 -3.76
C GLY A 60 -54.59 18.96 -2.38
N GLN A 61 -54.23 18.26 -1.30
CA GLN A 61 -54.78 18.53 0.04
C GLN A 61 -53.69 18.63 1.12
N SER A 62 -53.78 19.67 1.96
CA SER A 62 -52.88 19.95 3.08
C SER A 62 -53.53 19.61 4.41
N SER A 63 -52.84 18.88 5.28
CA SER A 63 -53.23 18.70 6.69
C SER A 63 -51.99 18.81 7.60
N PRO A 64 -52.14 19.33 8.84
CA PRO A 64 -51.02 19.59 9.73
C PRO A 64 -50.52 18.29 10.38
N ALA A 65 -49.20 18.22 10.62
CA ALA A 65 -48.54 17.09 11.23
C ALA A 65 -49.01 16.89 12.67
N VAL A 66 -49.53 15.70 12.96
CA VAL A 66 -49.62 15.14 14.31
C VAL A 66 -48.65 13.95 14.34
N ALA A 67 -47.78 13.94 15.34
CA ALA A 67 -46.89 12.84 15.62
C ALA A 67 -47.73 11.64 16.07
N ASP A 68 -47.72 10.56 15.29
CA ASP A 68 -48.05 9.24 15.82
C ASP A 68 -47.48 8.14 14.91
N ASP A 69 -47.05 7.07 15.57
CA ASP A 69 -46.54 5.85 14.97
C ASP A 69 -47.59 5.17 14.08
N ASN A 70 -47.11 4.47 13.05
CA ASN A 70 -47.83 3.59 12.10
C ASN A 70 -48.46 4.25 10.86
N LEU A 71 -47.83 4.01 9.70
CA LEU A 71 -48.53 3.93 8.41
C LEU A 71 -48.25 2.57 7.78
N ILE A 72 -49.29 1.73 7.83
CA ILE A 72 -49.41 0.39 7.27
C ILE A 72 -49.65 0.51 5.74
N PHE A 73 -48.94 -0.29 4.94
CA PHE A 73 -49.45 -0.72 3.63
C PHE A 73 -49.71 -2.23 3.65
N SER A 74 -50.92 -2.57 3.22
CA SER A 74 -51.57 -3.88 3.19
C SER A 74 -50.89 -4.90 2.29
N LYS A 75 -50.83 -6.16 2.77
CA LYS A 75 -50.44 -7.38 2.04
C LYS A 75 -51.51 -7.83 1.03
N SER A 76 -51.04 -8.40 -0.08
CA SER A 76 -51.57 -9.56 -0.83
C SER A 76 -50.39 -10.07 -1.69
N ASN A 77 -49.86 -11.30 -1.62
CA ASN A 77 -50.26 -12.58 -1.05
C ASN A 77 -49.01 -13.34 -0.52
N GLU A 78 -49.22 -14.17 0.51
CA GLU A 78 -48.68 -15.52 0.80
C GLU A 78 -47.15 -15.76 0.61
N ASP A 79 -46.34 -16.26 1.55
CA ASP A 79 -46.54 -17.05 2.77
C ASP A 79 -45.31 -16.91 3.70
N PHE A 80 -45.51 -17.33 4.96
CA PHE A 80 -44.57 -17.60 6.07
C PHE A 80 -44.78 -16.77 7.34
N HIS A 81 -45.15 -17.50 8.39
CA HIS A 81 -45.58 -17.06 9.72
C HIS A 81 -44.41 -16.54 10.55
N MET A 82 -44.60 -15.33 11.11
CA MET A 82 -43.86 -14.81 12.25
C MET A 82 -44.71 -15.04 13.51
N LEU A 83 -44.15 -15.69 14.52
CA LEU A 83 -44.64 -15.61 15.89
C LEU A 83 -43.74 -14.60 16.61
N ASP A 84 -44.23 -13.37 16.72
CA ASP A 84 -43.73 -12.36 17.64
C ASP A 84 -44.11 -12.75 19.07
N LEU A 85 -43.13 -12.78 19.96
CA LEU A 85 -43.34 -12.62 21.40
C LEU A 85 -42.26 -11.67 21.93
N VAL A 86 -42.62 -10.40 22.09
CA VAL A 86 -41.91 -9.47 22.97
C VAL A 86 -42.48 -9.63 24.38
N SER A 87 -41.61 -9.84 25.37
CA SER A 87 -41.95 -9.58 26.78
C SER A 87 -40.84 -8.81 27.49
N SER A 88 -41.26 -7.64 28.00
CA SER A 88 -40.90 -6.96 29.25
C SER A 88 -39.48 -6.99 29.84
N LYS A 89 -38.95 -5.78 30.06
CA LYS A 89 -38.05 -5.31 31.13
C LYS A 89 -37.50 -6.35 32.12
N GLY A 90 -36.17 -6.40 32.25
CA GLY A 90 -35.48 -6.83 33.48
C GLY A 90 -34.18 -7.58 33.25
N ALA A 91 -33.05 -6.93 33.55
CA ALA A 91 -31.75 -7.45 34.00
C ALA A 91 -31.08 -8.66 33.29
N ASN A 92 -29.78 -8.45 33.06
CA ASN A 92 -28.67 -9.42 32.94
C ASN A 92 -28.38 -10.06 31.58
N GLY A 93 -27.24 -9.63 31.03
CA GLY A 93 -26.28 -10.44 30.27
C GLY A 93 -26.86 -11.46 29.29
N SER A 94 -27.07 -11.03 28.06
CA SER A 94 -27.11 -11.96 26.93
C SER A 94 -26.38 -11.33 25.75
N THR A 95 -25.22 -11.90 25.45
CA THR A 95 -24.49 -11.71 24.20
C THR A 95 -25.41 -12.16 23.08
N THR A 96 -26.11 -11.24 22.43
CA THR A 96 -26.89 -11.55 21.24
C THR A 96 -25.92 -11.95 20.14
N LEU A 97 -25.77 -13.26 19.95
CA LEU A 97 -25.26 -13.90 18.74
C LEU A 97 -26.22 -13.52 17.60
N ILE A 98 -26.05 -12.32 17.06
CA ILE A 98 -26.68 -11.89 15.81
C ILE A 98 -25.85 -12.51 14.69
N GLY A 99 -26.39 -13.59 14.13
CA GLY A 99 -26.25 -14.02 12.73
C GLY A 99 -24.84 -14.11 12.16
N PHE A 100 -24.44 -15.34 11.81
CA PHE A 100 -23.33 -15.70 10.93
C PHE A 100 -23.34 -15.04 9.52
N GLU A 101 -24.18 -14.02 9.27
CA GLU A 101 -24.31 -13.29 8.00
C GLU A 101 -23.73 -11.87 8.04
N ALA A 102 -23.47 -11.29 9.22
CA ALA A 102 -22.85 -9.98 9.32
C ALA A 102 -21.32 -10.14 9.34
N GLY A 103 -20.66 -9.94 8.21
CA GLY A 103 -19.19 -9.92 8.14
C GLY A 103 -18.55 -8.83 9.01
N ILE A 104 -17.29 -8.50 8.75
CA ILE A 104 -16.50 -7.58 9.60
C ILE A 104 -16.99 -6.11 9.47
N GLY A 105 -17.76 -5.81 8.43
CA GLY A 105 -18.39 -4.51 8.21
C GLY A 105 -17.42 -3.46 7.69
N ILE A 106 -16.61 -3.79 6.68
CA ILE A 106 -15.54 -2.92 6.16
C ILE A 106 -16.07 -1.55 5.70
N ALA A 107 -17.06 -1.53 4.80
CA ALA A 107 -17.64 -0.28 4.30
C ALA A 107 -18.36 0.51 5.42
N SER A 108 -19.08 -0.21 6.28
CA SER A 108 -19.80 0.37 7.44
C SER A 108 -18.85 1.03 8.43
N PHE A 109 -17.66 0.46 8.64
CA PHE A 109 -16.63 1.05 9.50
C PHE A 109 -16.16 2.38 8.95
N LEU A 110 -15.84 2.45 7.65
CA LEU A 110 -15.30 3.65 6.98
C LEU A 110 -16.28 4.83 6.93
N ARG A 111 -17.59 4.56 6.86
CA ARG A 111 -18.65 5.57 6.79
C ARG A 111 -18.50 6.63 7.88
N GLY A 112 -18.44 7.89 7.48
CA GLY A 112 -18.33 9.05 8.36
C GLY A 112 -17.03 9.15 9.17
N LYS A 113 -16.08 8.21 9.04
CA LYS A 113 -14.80 8.27 9.75
C LYS A 113 -13.90 9.32 9.13
N THR A 114 -13.20 10.02 9.98
CA THR A 114 -12.15 10.98 9.62
C THR A 114 -10.79 10.34 9.90
N PHE A 115 -9.85 10.59 9.00
CA PHE A 115 -8.54 9.95 9.01
C PHE A 115 -7.42 10.96 9.14
N PHE A 116 -6.34 10.60 9.81
CA PHE A 116 -5.04 11.25 9.68
C PHE A 116 -4.02 10.26 9.12
N ILE A 117 -3.50 10.52 7.93
CA ILE A 117 -2.63 9.60 7.20
C ILE A 117 -1.27 10.26 6.99
N THR A 118 -0.22 9.62 7.48
CA THR A 118 1.16 10.00 7.17
C THR A 118 1.70 9.17 6.00
N GLY A 119 2.69 9.70 5.28
CA GLY A 119 3.24 9.01 4.10
C GLY A 119 2.27 8.93 2.94
N ALA A 120 1.26 9.82 2.90
CA ALA A 120 0.18 9.83 1.92
C ALA A 120 0.64 9.99 0.46
N THR A 121 1.84 10.55 0.23
CA THR A 121 2.43 10.64 -1.11
C THR A 121 3.14 9.35 -1.55
N GLY A 122 3.29 8.38 -0.64
CA GLY A 122 3.87 7.07 -0.90
C GLY A 122 2.89 6.14 -1.63
N PHE A 123 3.44 5.11 -2.28
CA PHE A 123 2.66 4.19 -3.13
C PHE A 123 1.50 3.51 -2.38
N LEU A 124 1.78 2.87 -1.24
CA LEU A 124 0.75 2.10 -0.51
C LEU A 124 -0.38 2.99 0.01
N ALA A 125 -0.03 4.13 0.63
CA ALA A 125 -1.01 5.06 1.18
C ALA A 125 -1.94 5.64 0.10
N LYS A 126 -1.44 5.86 -1.13
CA LYS A 126 -2.27 6.29 -2.26
C LYS A 126 -3.31 5.25 -2.65
N VAL A 127 -2.90 3.99 -2.78
CA VAL A 127 -3.83 2.88 -3.10
C VAL A 127 -4.85 2.72 -1.98
N LEU A 128 -4.43 2.86 -0.72
CA LEU A 128 -5.33 2.84 0.43
C LEU A 128 -6.36 3.98 0.37
N ILE A 129 -5.92 5.22 0.14
CA ILE A 129 -6.80 6.39 0.05
C ILE A 129 -7.80 6.24 -1.11
N GLU A 130 -7.34 5.81 -2.29
CA GLU A 130 -8.21 5.52 -3.44
C GLU A 130 -9.28 4.49 -3.07
N LYS A 131 -8.86 3.35 -2.48
CA LYS A 131 -9.79 2.28 -2.10
C LYS A 131 -10.78 2.77 -1.05
N ILE A 132 -10.37 3.56 -0.06
CA ILE A 132 -11.29 4.17 0.93
C ILE A 132 -12.33 5.06 0.23
N LEU A 133 -11.88 5.98 -0.62
CA LEU A 133 -12.75 6.93 -1.32
C LEU A 133 -13.74 6.24 -2.27
N ARG A 134 -13.31 5.19 -2.96
CA ARG A 134 -14.16 4.38 -3.85
C ARG A 134 -15.15 3.51 -3.08
N THR A 135 -14.73 2.93 -1.95
CA THR A 135 -15.53 2.02 -1.12
C THR A 135 -16.59 2.78 -0.32
N ALA A 136 -16.20 3.90 0.29
CA ALA A 136 -17.06 4.68 1.17
C ALA A 136 -17.02 6.17 0.76
N PRO A 137 -17.79 6.59 -0.26
CA PRO A 137 -17.83 7.99 -0.67
C PRO A 137 -18.32 8.96 0.42
N ASP A 138 -19.02 8.43 1.42
CA ASP A 138 -19.49 9.08 2.63
C ASP A 138 -18.48 9.07 3.80
N VAL A 139 -17.23 8.66 3.55
CA VAL A 139 -16.10 8.89 4.47
C VAL A 139 -15.97 10.37 4.82
N GLY A 140 -15.52 10.67 6.03
CA GLY A 140 -15.26 12.04 6.47
C GLY A 140 -14.01 12.65 5.81
N LYS A 141 -13.48 13.72 6.40
CA LYS A 141 -12.21 14.32 5.99
C LYS A 141 -11.05 13.33 6.18
N ILE A 142 -10.12 13.32 5.23
CA ILE A 142 -8.85 12.61 5.32
C ILE A 142 -7.74 13.66 5.36
N TYR A 143 -7.22 13.93 6.54
CA TYR A 143 -6.05 14.77 6.74
C TYR A 143 -4.80 14.01 6.30
N VAL A 144 -4.08 14.55 5.32
CA VAL A 144 -2.90 13.90 4.73
C VAL A 144 -1.65 14.71 5.06
N LEU A 145 -0.74 14.13 5.85
CA LEU A 145 0.53 14.76 6.19
C LEU A 145 1.46 14.71 4.98
N VAL A 146 1.84 15.88 4.47
CA VAL A 146 2.71 16.04 3.31
C VAL A 146 3.91 16.91 3.69
N LYS A 147 5.11 16.36 3.50
CA LYS A 147 6.36 17.10 3.66
C LYS A 147 6.52 18.11 2.52
N ALA A 148 6.08 19.34 2.72
CA ALA A 148 6.13 20.41 1.73
C ALA A 148 6.46 21.76 2.38
N LYS A 149 6.93 22.71 1.57
CA LYS A 149 7.28 24.07 2.02
C LYS A 149 6.07 24.97 2.23
N SER A 150 4.94 24.64 1.61
CA SER A 150 3.69 25.38 1.72
C SER A 150 2.49 24.46 1.46
N LYS A 151 1.29 24.95 1.76
CA LYS A 151 0.03 24.23 1.54
C LYS A 151 -0.24 24.01 0.05
N GLU A 152 0.13 24.97 -0.79
CA GLU A 152 0.02 24.89 -2.24
C GLU A 152 0.92 23.78 -2.77
N ALA A 153 2.19 23.74 -2.33
CA ALA A 153 3.12 22.68 -2.71
C ALA A 153 2.68 21.30 -2.20
N ALA A 154 2.00 21.22 -1.04
CA ALA A 154 1.38 20.00 -0.57
C ALA A 154 0.22 19.57 -1.47
N LEU A 155 -0.64 20.51 -1.86
CA LEU A 155 -1.77 20.28 -2.75
C LEU A 155 -1.32 19.83 -4.14
N ASP A 156 -0.27 20.42 -4.70
CA ASP A 156 0.28 20.04 -6.00
C ASP A 156 0.80 18.59 -5.99
N ARG A 157 1.40 18.16 -4.89
CA ARG A 157 1.81 16.75 -4.70
C ARG A 157 0.64 15.78 -4.61
N LEU A 158 -0.54 16.24 -4.21
CA LEU A 158 -1.77 15.44 -4.23
C LEU A 158 -2.45 15.48 -5.61
N LYS A 159 -2.35 16.62 -6.33
CA LYS A 159 -3.00 16.84 -7.63
C LYS A 159 -2.27 16.25 -8.82
N SER A 160 -0.94 16.15 -8.77
CA SER A 160 -0.07 15.75 -9.91
C SER A 160 -0.27 14.33 -10.45
N GLU A 161 -1.37 13.68 -10.09
CA GLU A 161 -1.62 12.26 -10.20
C GLU A 161 -3.04 11.98 -10.73
N GLU A 162 -3.36 12.55 -11.89
CA GLU A 162 -4.63 12.38 -12.62
C GLU A 162 -4.77 10.94 -13.15
N ILE A 163 -5.79 10.22 -12.66
CA ILE A 163 -6.14 8.87 -13.15
C ILE A 163 -7.62 8.76 -13.54
N HIS A 164 -8.51 9.53 -12.92
CA HIS A 164 -9.96 9.28 -13.00
C HIS A 164 -10.78 10.46 -13.56
N GLY A 165 -10.13 11.36 -14.30
CA GLY A 165 -10.75 12.56 -14.87
C GLY A 165 -11.09 13.65 -13.85
N ASN A 166 -11.56 14.80 -14.35
CA ASN A 166 -11.75 16.02 -13.54
C ASN A 166 -12.77 15.85 -12.40
N THR A 167 -13.83 15.07 -12.61
CA THR A 167 -14.90 14.87 -11.62
C THR A 167 -14.45 14.11 -10.38
N TYR A 168 -13.63 13.06 -10.55
CA TYR A 168 -13.04 12.33 -9.43
C TYR A 168 -12.03 13.21 -8.68
N GLN A 169 -11.24 14.01 -9.40
CA GLN A 169 -10.28 14.90 -8.78
C GLN A 169 -10.97 15.94 -7.89
N GLU A 170 -12.08 16.54 -8.34
CA GLU A 170 -12.89 17.43 -7.52
C GLU A 170 -13.45 16.71 -6.28
N PHE A 171 -13.98 15.50 -6.44
CA PHE A 171 -14.48 14.70 -5.33
C PHE A 171 -13.38 14.40 -4.29
N MET A 172 -12.21 13.93 -4.76
CA MET A 172 -11.04 13.66 -3.93
C MET A 172 -10.60 14.93 -3.18
N LEU A 173 -10.49 16.07 -3.86
CA LEU A 173 -10.08 17.33 -3.25
C LEU A 173 -11.07 17.88 -2.21
N ARG A 174 -12.34 17.46 -2.26
CA ARG A 174 -13.33 17.75 -1.20
C ARG A 174 -13.15 16.89 0.05
N LYS A 175 -12.51 15.72 -0.08
CA LYS A 175 -12.29 14.77 1.02
C LYS A 175 -10.89 14.88 1.63
N LEU A 176 -9.88 15.16 0.81
CA LEU A 176 -8.49 15.23 1.25
C LEU A 176 -8.14 16.64 1.74
N VAL A 177 -7.59 16.72 2.95
CA VAL A 177 -7.10 17.96 3.54
C VAL A 177 -5.57 17.88 3.64
N PRO A 178 -4.81 18.60 2.79
CA PRO A 178 -3.35 18.62 2.89
C PRO A 178 -2.91 19.30 4.18
N VAL A 179 -2.07 18.61 4.95
CA VAL A 179 -1.44 19.10 6.17
C VAL A 179 0.07 19.15 5.94
N THR A 180 0.65 20.34 5.97
CA THR A 180 2.11 20.48 5.89
C THR A 180 2.74 20.03 7.20
N GLY A 181 3.76 19.18 7.11
CA GLY A 181 4.53 18.76 8.28
C GLY A 181 5.53 17.65 7.97
N ASP A 182 6.31 17.28 8.98
CA ASP A 182 7.37 16.27 8.90
C ASP A 182 7.38 15.41 10.17
N VAL A 183 7.42 14.09 9.99
CA VAL A 183 7.42 13.12 11.11
C VAL A 183 8.65 13.24 12.02
N ARG A 184 9.69 13.93 11.55
CA ARG A 184 10.92 14.20 12.31
C ARG A 184 10.77 15.33 13.32
N GLU A 185 9.72 16.12 13.20
CA GLU A 185 9.50 17.32 14.01
C GLU A 185 8.53 17.08 15.16
N ALA A 186 8.65 17.88 16.23
CA ALA A 186 7.70 17.87 17.34
C ALA A 186 6.29 18.22 16.83
N ASN A 187 5.26 17.56 17.36
CA ASN A 187 3.87 17.66 16.86
C ASN A 187 3.78 17.49 15.33
N MET A 188 4.67 16.68 14.74
CA MET A 188 4.74 16.41 13.30
C MET A 188 4.99 17.66 12.43
N GLY A 189 5.49 18.76 13.02
CA GLY A 189 5.67 20.04 12.32
C GLY A 189 4.36 20.72 11.91
N ILE A 190 3.23 20.33 12.52
CA ILE A 190 1.91 20.88 12.23
C ILE A 190 1.70 22.15 13.05
N GLU A 191 1.12 23.17 12.43
CA GLU A 191 0.69 24.39 13.11
C GLU A 191 -0.26 24.07 14.28
N SER A 192 -0.08 24.73 15.42
CA SER A 192 -0.79 24.40 16.67
C SER A 192 -2.31 24.38 16.54
N ALA A 193 -2.90 25.38 15.86
CA ALA A 193 -4.35 25.48 15.69
C ALA A 193 -4.90 24.31 14.86
N LEU A 194 -4.22 23.98 13.75
CA LEU A 194 -4.58 22.83 12.91
C LEU A 194 -4.35 21.50 13.64
N ALA A 195 -3.28 21.38 14.43
CA ALA A 195 -3.03 20.19 15.23
C ALA A 195 -4.13 19.95 16.27
N GLU A 196 -4.70 21.02 16.85
CA GLU A 196 -5.85 20.95 17.74
C GLU A 196 -7.11 20.48 16.99
N GLU A 197 -7.46 21.10 15.86
CA GLU A 197 -8.58 20.67 14.99
C GLU A 197 -8.49 19.16 14.66
N ILE A 198 -7.33 18.71 14.17
CA ILE A 198 -7.09 17.31 13.82
C ILE A 198 -7.32 16.40 15.03
N SER A 199 -6.84 16.78 16.21
CA SER A 199 -7.00 15.98 17.42
C SER A 199 -8.44 15.89 17.92
N GLU A 200 -9.31 16.87 17.60
CA GLU A 200 -10.72 16.81 17.98
C GLU A 200 -11.56 15.94 17.03
N GLU A 201 -11.23 15.94 15.74
CA GLU A 201 -12.07 15.33 14.71
C GLU A 201 -11.69 13.89 14.36
N VAL A 202 -10.40 13.51 14.41
CA VAL A 202 -9.89 12.26 13.79
C VAL A 202 -10.27 11.00 14.56
N HIS A 203 -10.79 10.01 13.82
CA HIS A 203 -11.14 8.69 14.35
C HIS A 203 -10.06 7.64 14.11
N VAL A 204 -9.31 7.72 13.01
CA VAL A 204 -8.31 6.71 12.65
C VAL A 204 -7.01 7.37 12.22
N ILE A 205 -5.90 6.94 12.81
CA ILE A 205 -4.56 7.31 12.37
C ILE A 205 -3.97 6.15 11.56
N VAL A 206 -3.45 6.45 10.37
CA VAL A 206 -2.68 5.51 9.55
C VAL A 206 -1.27 6.05 9.40
N ASN A 207 -0.31 5.39 10.05
CA ASN A 207 1.10 5.71 9.88
C ASN A 207 1.72 4.84 8.78
N SER A 208 1.90 5.42 7.60
CA SER A 208 2.64 4.80 6.49
C SER A 208 3.92 5.56 6.14
N ALA A 209 4.26 6.63 6.88
CA ALA A 209 5.51 7.34 6.70
C ALA A 209 6.69 6.51 7.22
N ALA A 210 7.64 6.24 6.32
CA ALA A 210 8.91 5.62 6.64
C ALA A 210 9.95 6.04 5.59
N SER A 211 11.23 5.97 5.95
CA SER A 211 12.31 5.82 4.98
C SER A 211 12.45 4.32 4.66
N THR A 212 12.25 3.96 3.41
CA THR A 212 12.46 2.59 2.89
C THR A 212 13.75 2.48 2.09
N THR A 213 14.62 3.49 2.20
CA THR A 213 15.91 3.54 1.53
C THR A 213 16.88 2.61 2.29
N PHE A 214 17.35 1.56 1.63
CA PHE A 214 18.18 0.52 2.27
C PHE A 214 19.56 1.02 2.71
N ASP A 215 20.11 2.03 2.04
CA ASP A 215 21.40 2.67 2.32
C ASP A 215 21.26 4.03 3.03
N GLU A 216 20.14 4.24 3.72
CA GLU A 216 19.92 5.47 4.49
C GLU A 216 20.89 5.59 5.66
N ARG A 217 21.28 6.82 5.97
CA ARG A 217 22.05 7.08 7.18
C ARG A 217 21.27 6.62 8.41
N TYR A 218 21.94 5.88 9.30
CA TYR A 218 21.30 5.29 10.46
C TYR A 218 20.55 6.30 11.35
N ASP A 219 21.13 7.48 11.58
CA ASP A 219 20.51 8.56 12.36
C ASP A 219 19.24 9.10 11.70
N VAL A 220 19.26 9.25 10.38
CA VAL A 220 18.10 9.67 9.58
C VAL A 220 17.02 8.59 9.60
N ALA A 221 17.39 7.33 9.35
CA ALA A 221 16.48 6.19 9.36
C ALA A 221 15.80 6.03 10.73
N MET A 222 16.57 6.09 11.83
CA MET A 222 16.05 6.00 13.18
C MET A 222 15.12 7.17 13.52
N ASN A 223 15.49 8.40 13.14
CA ASN A 223 14.66 9.58 13.39
C ASN A 223 13.30 9.51 12.68
N ILE A 224 13.25 8.88 11.50
CA ILE A 224 12.02 8.71 10.71
C ILE A 224 11.24 7.46 11.14
N ASN A 225 11.88 6.29 11.18
CA ASN A 225 11.21 4.99 11.32
C ASN A 225 10.99 4.55 12.76
N THR A 226 11.75 5.10 13.71
CA THR A 226 11.60 4.77 15.15
C THR A 226 11.00 5.95 15.89
N ILE A 227 11.64 7.11 15.80
CA ILE A 227 11.22 8.30 16.57
C ILE A 227 10.01 8.97 15.91
N GLY A 228 9.85 8.86 14.59
CA GLY A 228 8.65 9.34 13.89
C GLY A 228 7.35 8.72 14.40
N PRO A 229 7.21 7.37 14.39
CA PRO A 229 6.08 6.70 15.04
C PRO A 229 5.93 7.06 16.52
N PHE A 230 7.02 7.17 17.28
CA PHE A 230 6.97 7.58 18.69
C PHE A 230 6.36 8.98 18.88
N ARG A 231 6.77 9.97 18.07
CA ARG A 231 6.19 11.34 18.09
C ARG A 231 4.73 11.31 17.68
N LEU A 232 4.39 10.53 16.66
CA LEU A 232 3.02 10.39 16.19
C LEU A 232 2.12 9.73 17.25
N MET A 233 2.58 8.68 17.93
CA MET A 233 1.87 8.07 19.05
C MET A 233 1.72 9.05 20.22
N SER A 234 2.74 9.85 20.51
CA SER A 234 2.65 10.91 21.53
C SER A 234 1.63 11.97 21.14
N PHE A 235 1.56 12.35 19.86
CA PHE A 235 0.54 13.26 19.33
C PHE A 235 -0.87 12.64 19.39
N ALA A 236 -0.99 11.34 19.08
CA ALA A 236 -2.24 10.59 19.11
C ALA A 236 -2.89 10.55 20.50
N LYS A 237 -2.12 10.69 21.60
CA LYS A 237 -2.67 10.78 22.97
C LYS A 237 -3.59 12.00 23.18
N ARG A 238 -3.50 13.01 22.32
CA ARG A 238 -4.36 14.20 22.38
C ARG A 238 -5.71 13.99 21.67
N PHE A 239 -5.87 12.89 20.93
CA PHE A 239 -7.01 12.71 20.04
C PHE A 239 -8.24 12.25 20.81
N LYS A 240 -9.31 13.06 20.79
CA LYS A 240 -10.51 12.84 21.61
C LYS A 240 -11.43 11.74 21.07
N ARG A 241 -11.32 11.42 19.77
CA ARG A 241 -12.21 10.49 19.05
C ARG A 241 -11.48 9.29 18.46
N LEU A 242 -10.19 9.11 18.78
CA LEU A 242 -9.37 8.05 18.22
C LEU A 242 -9.97 6.67 18.55
N LYS A 243 -10.24 5.89 17.51
CA LYS A 243 -10.72 4.50 17.56
C LYS A 243 -9.61 3.52 17.23
N LEU A 244 -8.70 3.90 16.34
CA LEU A 244 -7.67 3.00 15.84
C LEU A 244 -6.39 3.75 15.45
N PHE A 245 -5.25 3.19 15.84
CA PHE A 245 -3.94 3.55 15.33
C PHE A 245 -3.39 2.39 14.51
N LEU A 246 -3.18 2.60 13.21
CA LEU A 246 -2.59 1.61 12.32
C LEU A 246 -1.14 1.98 11.99
N GLN A 247 -0.22 1.07 12.28
CA GLN A 247 1.18 1.18 11.90
C GLN A 247 1.46 0.26 10.71
N VAL A 248 1.95 0.81 9.60
CA VAL A 248 2.53 0.01 8.53
C VAL A 248 3.98 -0.30 8.90
N SER A 249 4.35 -1.58 8.83
CA SER A 249 5.71 -2.05 9.05
C SER A 249 6.14 -2.96 7.90
N THR A 250 7.37 -3.47 7.96
CA THR A 250 7.88 -4.50 7.07
C THR A 250 8.05 -5.81 7.84
N ALA A 251 7.69 -6.94 7.26
CA ALA A 251 7.90 -8.25 7.89
C ALA A 251 9.40 -8.52 8.17
N TYR A 252 10.30 -7.84 7.44
CA TYR A 252 11.75 -7.94 7.62
C TYR A 252 12.29 -7.29 8.91
N VAL A 253 11.47 -6.60 9.73
CA VAL A 253 11.88 -6.18 11.09
C VAL A 253 12.27 -7.35 11.99
N ASN A 254 11.95 -8.58 11.57
CA ASN A 254 12.36 -9.83 12.22
C ASN A 254 13.85 -10.18 12.04
N GLY A 255 14.62 -9.33 11.34
CA GLY A 255 16.08 -9.41 11.29
C GLY A 255 16.60 -10.75 10.77
N ARG A 256 17.42 -11.44 11.57
CA ARG A 256 18.06 -12.71 11.20
C ARG A 256 17.30 -13.97 11.66
N ARG A 257 16.04 -13.83 12.12
CA ARG A 257 15.21 -14.98 12.51
C ARG A 257 15.07 -15.96 11.35
N GLN A 258 15.16 -17.25 11.66
CA GLN A 258 15.00 -18.34 10.69
C GLN A 258 13.74 -19.14 10.99
N GLY A 259 13.27 -19.92 10.01
CA GLY A 259 12.08 -20.76 10.18
C GLY A 259 10.78 -19.96 10.20
N ARG A 260 9.75 -20.46 10.88
CA ARG A 260 8.42 -19.84 10.90
C ARG A 260 8.39 -18.64 11.84
N VAL A 261 8.10 -17.45 11.31
CA VAL A 261 8.05 -16.18 12.03
C VAL A 261 6.61 -15.81 12.32
N MET A 262 6.21 -15.83 13.60
CA MET A 262 4.83 -15.65 14.03
C MET A 262 4.37 -14.19 14.03
N GLU A 263 3.07 -13.96 13.80
CA GLU A 263 2.39 -12.66 13.96
C GLU A 263 2.24 -12.26 15.44
N ARG A 264 3.37 -12.02 16.11
CA ARG A 264 3.43 -11.60 17.52
C ARG A 264 4.02 -10.21 17.67
N SER A 265 3.46 -9.45 18.60
CA SER A 265 4.06 -8.20 19.09
C SER A 265 5.31 -8.51 19.91
N PHE A 266 6.28 -7.61 19.87
CA PHE A 266 7.40 -7.62 20.80
C PHE A 266 6.99 -7.02 22.14
N CYS A 267 7.44 -7.62 23.24
CA CYS A 267 7.36 -7.02 24.57
C CYS A 267 8.58 -6.12 24.80
N MET A 268 8.42 -5.11 25.66
CA MET A 268 9.54 -4.27 26.06
C MET A 268 10.64 -5.13 26.70
N GLY A 269 11.87 -5.01 26.22
CA GLY A 269 13.02 -5.81 26.67
C GLY A 269 13.31 -7.05 25.82
N ASP A 270 12.41 -7.44 24.92
CA ASP A 270 12.65 -8.46 23.91
C ASP A 270 13.64 -7.94 22.87
N THR A 271 14.65 -8.75 22.54
CA THR A 271 15.56 -8.45 21.43
C THR A 271 15.81 -9.71 20.61
N ILE A 272 16.00 -9.53 19.31
CA ILE A 272 16.35 -10.66 18.41
C ILE A 272 17.67 -11.30 18.87
N SER A 273 18.63 -10.50 19.35
CA SER A 273 19.90 -11.00 19.86
C SER A 273 19.74 -11.92 21.08
N LYS A 274 18.81 -11.63 22.00
CA LYS A 274 18.51 -12.51 23.14
C LYS A 274 17.87 -13.82 22.70
N GLU A 275 16.99 -13.79 21.72
CA GLU A 275 16.34 -14.99 21.17
C GLU A 275 17.32 -15.91 20.43
N LEU A 276 18.32 -15.33 19.78
CA LEU A 276 19.34 -16.06 19.02
C LEU A 276 20.57 -16.45 19.87
N ALA A 277 20.69 -15.97 21.10
CA ALA A 277 21.79 -16.31 21.98
C ALA A 277 21.75 -17.80 22.35
N SER A 278 22.92 -18.46 22.35
CA SER A 278 22.99 -19.87 22.77
C SER A 278 22.70 -19.99 24.28
N PRO A 279 22.27 -21.18 24.76
CA PRO A 279 22.05 -21.44 26.18
C PRO A 279 23.30 -21.18 27.06
N ASP A 280 24.49 -21.17 26.45
CA ASP A 280 25.78 -21.00 27.11
C ASP A 280 26.14 -19.52 27.37
N PHE A 281 25.39 -18.56 26.80
CA PHE A 281 25.55 -17.14 27.10
C PHE A 281 24.69 -16.75 28.29
N SER A 282 25.31 -16.25 29.36
CA SER A 282 24.57 -15.73 30.51
C SER A 282 23.71 -14.55 30.09
N ALA A 283 22.40 -14.65 30.34
CA ALA A 283 21.43 -13.58 30.04
C ALA A 283 21.82 -12.24 30.70
N ASP A 284 22.58 -12.28 31.80
CA ASP A 284 23.10 -11.12 32.53
C ASP A 284 24.22 -10.35 31.81
N SER A 285 24.83 -10.94 30.78
CA SER A 285 25.93 -10.31 30.01
C SER A 285 25.45 -9.59 28.74
N MET A 286 24.18 -9.75 28.36
CA MET A 286 23.64 -9.13 27.14
C MET A 286 23.25 -7.68 27.42
N PRO A 287 23.82 -6.69 26.70
CA PRO A 287 23.49 -5.30 26.91
C PRO A 287 21.98 -5.10 26.73
N ILE A 288 21.35 -4.49 27.74
CA ILE A 288 19.97 -4.02 27.63
C ILE A 288 19.96 -2.97 26.53
N LEU A 289 19.06 -3.14 25.55
CA LEU A 289 18.87 -2.13 24.51
C LEU A 289 18.31 -0.85 25.17
N ASP A 290 19.21 0.09 25.44
CA ASP A 290 18.83 1.44 25.83
C ASP A 290 18.56 2.27 24.58
N ILE A 291 17.27 2.36 24.25
CA ILE A 291 16.77 3.14 23.11
C ILE A 291 17.23 4.60 23.21
N GLU A 292 17.29 5.18 24.41
CA GLU A 292 17.69 6.59 24.57
C GLU A 292 19.18 6.79 24.30
N THR A 293 20.03 5.87 24.78
CA THR A 293 21.47 5.88 24.49
C THR A 293 21.76 5.64 23.01
N GLU A 294 21.08 4.67 22.38
CA GLU A 294 21.20 4.40 20.94
C GLU A 294 20.78 5.63 20.11
N ILE A 295 19.70 6.29 20.53
CA ILE A 295 19.25 7.54 19.97
C ILE A 295 20.35 8.61 20.06
N ARG A 296 20.92 8.82 21.25
CA ARG A 296 21.98 9.80 21.47
C ARG A 296 23.23 9.52 20.65
N LEU A 297 23.65 8.25 20.55
CA LEU A 297 24.82 7.83 19.75
C LEU A 297 24.62 8.06 18.26
N ALA A 298 23.44 7.72 17.73
CA ALA A 298 23.13 7.95 16.34
C ALA A 298 23.10 9.46 16.00
N PHE A 299 22.52 10.30 16.86
CA PHE A 299 22.50 11.75 16.62
C PHE A 299 23.85 12.44 16.82
N SER A 300 24.70 11.96 17.74
CA SER A 300 26.04 12.53 17.98
C SER A 300 27.06 12.20 16.88
N SER A 301 26.80 11.18 16.05
CA SER A 301 27.72 10.69 15.01
C SER A 301 27.61 11.42 13.66
N THR A 302 27.11 12.66 13.65
CA THR A 302 26.82 13.43 12.43
C THR A 302 28.09 13.81 11.66
N LYS A 303 28.56 12.94 10.75
CA LYS A 303 29.51 13.31 9.68
C LYS A 303 28.76 13.52 8.37
N ALA A 304 28.98 14.67 7.76
CA ALA A 304 28.47 15.01 6.43
C ALA A 304 29.31 14.30 5.36
N PHE A 305 28.65 13.50 4.52
CA PHE A 305 29.20 13.05 3.24
C PHE A 305 28.36 13.66 2.12
N ASP A 306 29.06 14.12 1.09
CA ASP A 306 28.48 14.83 -0.04
C ASP A 306 27.72 13.88 -0.96
N ASP A 307 26.52 14.29 -1.38
CA ASP A 307 25.54 13.50 -2.14
C ASP A 307 26.00 13.43 -3.61
N SER A 308 26.77 12.40 -3.96
CA SER A 308 27.18 12.19 -5.35
C SER A 308 25.97 11.85 -6.25
N LEU A 309 26.04 12.24 -7.54
CA LEU A 309 24.99 11.98 -8.54
C LEU A 309 24.65 10.48 -8.69
N LEU A 310 25.64 9.61 -8.48
CA LEU A 310 25.49 8.15 -8.51
C LEU A 310 24.71 7.64 -7.29
N VAL A 311 25.00 8.14 -6.08
CA VAL A 311 24.20 7.85 -4.87
C VAL A 311 22.76 8.32 -5.05
N LYS A 312 22.54 9.45 -5.73
CA LYS A 312 21.19 9.93 -6.05
C LYS A 312 20.47 9.03 -7.07
N GLN A 313 21.17 8.55 -8.10
CA GLN A 313 20.62 7.55 -9.04
C GLN A 313 20.36 6.20 -8.37
N MET A 314 21.17 5.81 -7.39
CA MET A 314 21.01 4.58 -6.60
C MET A 314 19.85 4.70 -5.59
N LYS A 315 19.68 5.84 -4.94
CA LYS A 315 18.50 6.19 -4.14
C LYS A 315 17.24 6.19 -5.01
N ASP A 316 17.30 6.75 -6.22
CA ASP A 316 16.17 6.75 -7.18
C ASP A 316 15.82 5.33 -7.69
N LEU A 317 16.80 4.42 -7.75
CA LEU A 317 16.61 3.01 -8.10
C LEU A 317 16.12 2.18 -6.91
N GLY A 318 16.59 2.45 -5.68
CA GLY A 318 16.06 1.87 -4.44
C GLY A 318 14.68 2.40 -4.05
N LEU A 319 14.29 3.56 -4.57
CA LEU A 319 12.91 4.05 -4.58
C LEU A 319 11.99 3.21 -5.49
N GLN A 320 12.55 2.39 -6.39
CA GLN A 320 11.80 1.39 -7.15
C GLN A 320 11.76 0.11 -6.33
N ARG A 321 10.58 -0.54 -6.32
CA ARG A 321 10.27 -1.69 -5.47
C ARG A 321 11.33 -2.77 -5.61
N MET A 322 11.67 -3.43 -4.50
CA MET A 322 12.74 -4.44 -4.38
C MET A 322 12.88 -5.40 -5.59
N MET A 323 11.78 -5.89 -6.18
CA MET A 323 11.85 -6.84 -7.30
C MET A 323 12.07 -6.16 -8.67
N ASP A 324 11.57 -4.95 -8.88
CA ASP A 324 11.45 -4.32 -10.20
C ASP A 324 12.82 -4.07 -10.86
N PRO A 325 13.86 -3.56 -10.16
CA PRO A 325 15.19 -3.42 -10.74
C PRO A 325 15.74 -4.75 -11.28
N ILE A 326 15.61 -5.84 -10.53
CA ILE A 326 16.11 -7.16 -10.94
C ILE A 326 15.43 -7.60 -12.25
N VAL A 327 14.11 -7.46 -12.33
CA VAL A 327 13.32 -7.78 -13.54
C VAL A 327 13.77 -6.93 -14.74
N LEU A 328 13.98 -5.63 -14.53
CA LEU A 328 14.39 -4.70 -15.58
C LEU A 328 15.81 -4.96 -16.08
N TYR A 329 16.78 -5.14 -15.18
CA TYR A 329 18.17 -5.41 -15.54
C TYR A 329 18.31 -6.77 -16.22
N TYR A 330 17.56 -7.77 -15.75
CA TYR A 330 17.50 -9.07 -16.40
C TYR A 330 16.95 -8.98 -17.82
N GLY A 331 15.77 -8.36 -18.01
CA GLY A 331 15.16 -8.21 -19.33
C GLY A 331 15.99 -7.40 -20.33
N LYS A 332 16.89 -6.54 -19.85
CA LYS A 332 17.85 -5.79 -20.67
C LYS A 332 19.13 -6.56 -20.99
N GLY A 333 19.26 -7.82 -20.56
CA GLY A 333 20.49 -8.60 -20.72
C GLY A 333 21.65 -8.10 -19.87
N GLN A 334 21.40 -7.20 -18.90
CA GLN A 334 22.42 -6.57 -18.06
C GLN A 334 22.70 -7.37 -16.77
N LEU A 335 21.89 -8.38 -16.49
CA LEU A 335 22.04 -9.25 -15.32
C LEU A 335 22.06 -10.71 -15.75
N THR A 336 23.25 -11.32 -15.82
CA THR A 336 23.40 -12.74 -16.20
C THR A 336 23.42 -13.70 -15.01
N GLY A 337 23.56 -13.16 -13.80
CA GLY A 337 23.46 -13.93 -12.57
C GLY A 337 23.24 -13.04 -11.36
N PHE A 338 22.86 -13.64 -10.24
CA PHE A 338 22.47 -12.93 -9.02
C PHE A 338 22.75 -13.77 -7.76
N PRO A 339 23.22 -13.16 -6.66
CA PRO A 339 23.45 -13.88 -5.40
C PRO A 339 22.14 -14.07 -4.65
N ALA A 340 21.70 -15.32 -4.57
CA ALA A 340 20.49 -15.72 -3.89
C ALA A 340 20.50 -17.23 -3.62
N ASP A 341 19.85 -17.66 -2.54
CA ASP A 341 19.54 -19.07 -2.34
C ASP A 341 18.50 -19.51 -3.39
N PRO A 342 18.79 -20.49 -4.27
CA PRO A 342 17.82 -20.99 -5.24
C PRO A 342 16.54 -21.53 -4.59
N LYS A 343 16.63 -22.02 -3.35
CA LYS A 343 15.50 -22.52 -2.54
C LYS A 343 14.90 -21.44 -1.63
N GLY A 344 15.46 -20.24 -1.65
CA GLY A 344 14.92 -19.06 -0.98
C GLY A 344 13.49 -18.79 -1.45
N VAL A 345 12.66 -18.28 -0.54
CA VAL A 345 11.29 -17.87 -0.85
C VAL A 345 11.20 -16.37 -0.67
N ILE A 346 10.57 -15.71 -1.64
CA ILE A 346 10.32 -14.28 -1.60
C ILE A 346 8.83 -14.02 -1.44
N ASP A 347 8.48 -13.05 -0.59
CA ASP A 347 7.11 -12.61 -0.41
C ASP A 347 6.78 -11.48 -1.38
N VAL A 348 5.98 -11.80 -2.40
CA VAL A 348 5.52 -10.84 -3.42
C VAL A 348 4.02 -10.69 -3.30
N ILE A 349 3.55 -9.60 -2.70
CA ILE A 349 2.13 -9.38 -2.47
C ILE A 349 1.60 -8.23 -3.35
N PRO A 350 0.50 -8.45 -4.11
CA PRO A 350 -0.22 -7.40 -4.80
C PRO A 350 -0.68 -6.27 -3.85
N ALA A 351 -0.55 -5.02 -4.28
CA ALA A 351 -0.82 -3.86 -3.42
C ALA A 351 -2.29 -3.75 -3.00
N ASP A 352 -3.20 -4.16 -3.87
CA ASP A 352 -4.64 -4.23 -3.62
C ASP A 352 -4.95 -5.25 -2.51
N MET A 353 -4.28 -6.41 -2.50
CA MET A 353 -4.41 -7.38 -1.41
C MET A 353 -3.89 -6.80 -0.09
N VAL A 354 -2.77 -6.07 -0.10
CA VAL A 354 -2.26 -5.38 1.10
C VAL A 354 -3.28 -4.39 1.64
N VAL A 355 -3.86 -3.57 0.76
CA VAL A 355 -4.87 -2.57 1.13
C VAL A 355 -6.16 -3.22 1.62
N ASN A 356 -6.64 -4.28 0.98
CA ASN A 356 -7.85 -4.99 1.40
C ASN A 356 -7.68 -5.62 2.78
N ALA A 357 -6.55 -6.28 3.04
CA ALA A 357 -6.22 -6.82 4.36
C ALA A 357 -6.12 -5.72 5.43
N THR A 358 -5.52 -4.58 5.07
CA THR A 358 -5.42 -3.40 5.94
C THR A 358 -6.82 -2.89 6.33
N LEU A 359 -7.73 -2.73 5.37
CA LEU A 359 -9.10 -2.29 5.61
C LEU A 359 -9.91 -3.28 6.44
N ALA A 360 -9.76 -4.58 6.19
CA ALA A 360 -10.39 -5.63 6.97
C ALA A 360 -9.91 -5.60 8.44
N ALA A 361 -8.59 -5.48 8.66
CA ALA A 361 -8.02 -5.39 10.00
C ALA A 361 -8.49 -4.12 10.72
N MET A 362 -8.58 -2.99 10.00
CA MET A 362 -9.10 -1.74 10.54
C MET A 362 -10.56 -1.86 10.98
N ALA A 363 -11.41 -2.50 10.17
CA ALA A 363 -12.80 -2.70 10.51
C ALA A 363 -12.95 -3.63 11.72
N LYS A 364 -12.24 -4.77 11.74
CA LYS A 364 -12.27 -5.73 12.86
C LYS A 364 -11.95 -5.08 14.20
N HIS A 365 -10.88 -4.29 14.25
CA HIS A 365 -10.39 -3.73 15.51
C HIS A 365 -10.94 -2.34 15.80
N GLY A 366 -11.40 -1.61 14.79
CA GLY A 366 -11.95 -0.26 14.97
C GLY A 366 -13.33 -0.23 15.64
N TRP A 367 -14.02 -1.37 15.70
CA TRP A 367 -15.23 -1.56 16.50
C TRP A 367 -14.95 -2.07 17.91
N ALA A 368 -13.73 -2.53 18.21
CA ALA A 368 -13.42 -3.18 19.47
C ALA A 368 -13.58 -2.20 20.64
N MET A 369 -14.22 -2.68 21.72
CA MET A 369 -14.37 -1.92 22.96
C MET A 369 -13.10 -1.95 23.82
N GLU A 370 -12.27 -2.98 23.65
CA GLU A 370 -11.03 -3.15 24.39
C GLU A 370 -9.81 -2.84 23.50
N PRO A 371 -8.89 -1.98 23.98
CA PRO A 371 -7.67 -1.68 23.25
C PRO A 371 -6.72 -2.89 23.28
N GLY A 372 -6.23 -3.29 22.10
CA GLY A 372 -5.26 -4.38 21.96
C GLY A 372 -4.31 -4.13 20.78
N ILE A 373 -3.10 -4.68 20.88
CA ILE A 373 -2.11 -4.64 19.79
C ILE A 373 -2.24 -5.92 18.99
N ASN A 374 -2.60 -5.80 17.72
CA ASN A 374 -2.77 -6.91 16.80
C ASN A 374 -1.77 -6.80 15.65
N THR A 375 -1.09 -7.90 15.33
CA THR A 375 -0.12 -7.98 14.25
C THR A 375 -0.67 -8.85 13.12
N TYR A 376 -0.51 -8.36 11.89
CA TYR A 376 -0.89 -9.06 10.67
C TYR A 376 0.31 -9.07 9.72
N HIS A 377 0.72 -10.26 9.30
CA HIS A 377 1.64 -10.47 8.22
C HIS A 377 0.85 -10.76 6.95
N ILE A 378 0.85 -9.78 6.05
CA ILE A 378 0.32 -9.97 4.71
C ILE A 378 1.47 -10.59 3.91
N ALA A 379 1.59 -11.90 3.98
CA ALA A 379 2.70 -12.68 3.43
C ALA A 379 2.19 -14.01 2.83
N SER A 380 2.92 -14.49 1.84
CA SER A 380 2.67 -15.69 1.03
C SER A 380 3.53 -16.89 1.43
N SER A 381 4.66 -16.68 2.11
CA SER A 381 5.72 -17.68 2.26
C SER A 381 5.33 -18.97 2.99
N THR A 382 4.29 -18.93 3.83
CA THR A 382 3.77 -20.12 4.53
C THR A 382 2.58 -20.78 3.84
N VAL A 383 1.91 -20.09 2.91
CA VAL A 383 0.65 -20.57 2.28
C VAL A 383 0.83 -20.86 0.78
N ASN A 384 1.54 -19.99 0.06
CA ASN A 384 1.75 -20.08 -1.38
C ASN A 384 3.16 -19.56 -1.75
N PRO A 385 4.23 -20.31 -1.44
CA PRO A 385 5.60 -19.81 -1.55
C PRO A 385 6.04 -19.58 -3.01
N LEU A 386 6.52 -18.36 -3.30
CA LEU A 386 7.26 -18.07 -4.54
C LEU A 386 8.76 -18.34 -4.33
N VAL A 387 9.22 -19.49 -4.79
CA VAL A 387 10.64 -19.88 -4.75
C VAL A 387 11.44 -19.04 -5.77
N ILE A 388 12.62 -18.54 -5.37
CA ILE A 388 13.48 -17.68 -6.21
C ILE A 388 13.83 -18.36 -7.54
N GLN A 389 14.18 -19.65 -7.52
CA GLN A 389 14.43 -20.40 -8.76
C GLN A 389 13.21 -20.45 -9.69
N LYS A 390 11.99 -20.56 -9.14
CA LYS A 390 10.75 -20.50 -9.93
C LYS A 390 10.58 -19.13 -10.55
N LEU A 391 10.79 -18.05 -9.79
CA LEU A 391 10.75 -16.68 -10.29
C LEU A 391 11.73 -16.48 -11.46
N CYS A 392 13.00 -16.86 -11.30
CA CYS A 392 14.00 -16.75 -12.37
C CYS A 392 13.59 -17.52 -13.64
N ARG A 393 12.99 -18.71 -13.49
CA ARG A 393 12.46 -19.49 -14.63
C ARG A 393 11.32 -18.76 -15.34
N LEU A 394 10.40 -18.16 -14.59
CA LEU A 394 9.28 -17.38 -15.15
C LEU A 394 9.78 -16.14 -15.90
N LEU A 395 10.77 -15.43 -15.34
CA LEU A 395 11.41 -14.30 -16.00
C LEU A 395 12.08 -14.72 -17.32
N TYR A 396 12.85 -15.82 -17.31
CA TYR A 396 13.50 -16.34 -18.50
C TYR A 396 12.50 -16.70 -19.60
N LYS A 397 11.44 -17.46 -19.26
CA LYS A 397 10.36 -17.79 -20.20
C LYS A 397 9.74 -16.54 -20.82
N TYR A 398 9.39 -15.55 -19.98
CA TYR A 398 8.77 -14.32 -20.45
C TYR A 398 9.66 -13.56 -21.42
N PHE A 399 10.92 -13.28 -21.04
CA PHE A 399 11.80 -12.45 -21.87
C PHE A 399 12.30 -13.16 -23.14
N ASN A 400 12.33 -14.49 -23.17
CA ASN A 400 12.55 -15.21 -24.44
C ASN A 400 11.35 -15.11 -25.39
N SER A 401 10.12 -15.10 -24.86
CA SER A 401 8.91 -14.98 -25.68
C SER A 401 8.58 -13.54 -26.09
N SER A 402 8.92 -12.58 -25.24
CA SER A 402 8.57 -11.16 -25.40
C SER A 402 9.76 -10.27 -24.98
N PRO A 403 10.89 -10.32 -25.72
CA PRO A 403 12.12 -9.62 -25.34
C PRO A 403 11.95 -8.10 -25.29
N PHE A 404 12.92 -7.44 -24.66
CA PHE A 404 13.14 -6.03 -24.92
C PHE A 404 13.83 -5.84 -26.27
N MET A 405 13.63 -4.66 -26.85
CA MET A 405 14.32 -4.28 -28.07
C MET A 405 15.48 -3.34 -27.73
N ASP A 406 16.61 -3.51 -28.40
CA ASP A 406 17.73 -2.58 -28.34
C ASP A 406 17.43 -1.28 -29.14
N SER A 407 18.41 -0.38 -29.21
CA SER A 407 18.31 0.87 -29.98
C SER A 407 18.11 0.67 -31.48
N GLU A 408 18.52 -0.47 -32.02
CA GLU A 408 18.36 -0.83 -33.42
C GLU A 408 17.08 -1.65 -33.69
N GLY A 409 16.24 -1.85 -32.66
CA GLY A 409 15.00 -2.60 -32.78
C GLY A 409 15.18 -4.12 -32.78
N ARG A 410 16.36 -4.63 -32.43
CA ARG A 410 16.65 -6.07 -32.36
C ARG A 410 16.27 -6.63 -30.98
N PRO A 411 15.78 -7.88 -30.92
CA PRO A 411 15.45 -8.52 -29.65
C PRO A 411 16.72 -8.74 -28.81
N ILE A 412 16.68 -8.33 -27.55
CA ILE A 412 17.72 -8.60 -26.57
C ILE A 412 17.55 -10.02 -26.07
N GLU A 413 18.51 -10.88 -26.37
CA GLU A 413 18.57 -12.24 -25.85
C GLU A 413 19.04 -12.25 -24.40
N VAL A 414 18.35 -13.02 -23.55
CA VAL A 414 18.70 -13.16 -22.14
C VAL A 414 19.03 -14.61 -21.82
N PRO A 415 20.18 -14.92 -21.21
CA PRO A 415 20.47 -16.27 -20.76
C PRO A 415 19.63 -16.62 -19.54
N GLN A 416 19.50 -17.90 -19.22
CA GLN A 416 18.96 -18.30 -17.93
C GLN A 416 19.83 -17.71 -16.81
N MET A 417 19.20 -16.99 -15.88
CA MET A 417 19.91 -16.33 -14.79
C MET A 417 20.63 -17.37 -13.91
N LYS A 418 21.94 -17.21 -13.74
CA LYS A 418 22.73 -18.05 -12.83
C LYS A 418 22.58 -17.56 -11.39
N LEU A 419 22.09 -18.43 -10.51
CA LEU A 419 21.99 -18.14 -9.09
C LEU A 419 23.25 -18.59 -8.36
N PHE A 420 23.74 -17.75 -7.46
CA PHE A 420 24.93 -18.03 -6.65
C PHE A 420 24.54 -18.11 -5.17
N ASP A 421 24.81 -19.27 -4.57
CA ASP A 421 24.63 -19.54 -3.14
C ASP A 421 25.74 -18.94 -2.27
N ASP A 422 26.75 -18.36 -2.90
CA ASP A 422 27.92 -17.74 -2.27
C ASP A 422 28.21 -16.42 -3.00
N ILE A 423 28.19 -15.33 -2.23
CA ILE A 423 28.38 -13.98 -2.77
C ILE A 423 29.78 -13.79 -3.38
N ASN A 424 30.81 -14.49 -2.90
CA ASN A 424 32.16 -14.42 -3.47
C ASN A 424 32.21 -15.08 -4.85
N LYS A 425 31.51 -16.21 -5.03
CA LYS A 425 31.39 -16.84 -6.37
C LYS A 425 30.67 -15.90 -7.34
N PHE A 426 29.68 -15.15 -6.87
CA PHE A 426 29.03 -14.11 -7.67
C PHE A 426 30.01 -13.00 -8.05
N TYR A 427 30.84 -12.51 -7.11
CA TYR A 427 31.85 -11.48 -7.40
C TYR A 427 32.85 -11.93 -8.47
N THR A 428 33.39 -13.15 -8.35
CA THR A 428 34.29 -13.71 -9.36
C THR A 428 33.60 -13.82 -10.73
N HIS A 429 32.31 -14.18 -10.78
CA HIS A 429 31.55 -14.25 -12.02
C HIS A 429 31.38 -12.88 -12.69
N VAL A 430 31.01 -11.86 -11.91
CA VAL A 430 30.86 -10.48 -12.41
C VAL A 430 32.19 -9.95 -12.95
N GLU A 431 33.27 -10.11 -12.19
CA GLU A 431 34.61 -9.71 -12.59
C GLU A 431 35.03 -10.42 -13.89
N SER A 432 34.84 -11.74 -13.97
CA SER A 432 35.20 -12.53 -15.14
C SER A 432 34.43 -12.12 -16.40
N ASN A 433 33.11 -11.88 -16.29
CA ASN A 433 32.30 -11.43 -17.45
C ASN A 433 32.78 -10.08 -17.99
N VAL A 434 33.06 -9.15 -17.08
CA VAL A 434 33.55 -7.82 -17.45
C VAL A 434 34.95 -7.93 -18.09
N MET A 435 35.83 -8.79 -17.57
CA MET A 435 37.16 -9.04 -18.15
C MET A 435 37.10 -9.72 -19.53
N GLN A 436 36.16 -10.66 -19.74
CA GLN A 436 35.95 -11.30 -21.03
C GLN A 436 35.46 -10.30 -22.08
N GLN A 437 34.50 -9.43 -21.73
CA GLN A 437 34.08 -8.33 -22.61
C GLN A 437 35.25 -7.37 -22.93
N MET A 438 36.15 -7.13 -21.98
CA MET A 438 37.35 -6.32 -22.19
C MET A 438 38.40 -6.95 -23.13
N SER A 439 38.51 -8.28 -23.18
CA SER A 439 39.49 -8.97 -24.02
C SER A 439 39.17 -8.93 -25.53
N SER A 440 37.94 -8.58 -25.89
CA SER A 440 37.46 -8.55 -27.28
C SER A 440 37.65 -7.21 -28.02
N ASN A 441 38.11 -6.15 -27.33
CA ASN A 441 38.29 -4.80 -27.89
C ASN A 441 39.75 -4.33 -27.79
N GLU A 442 40.53 -4.52 -28.85
CA GLU A 442 42.00 -4.33 -28.89
C GLU A 442 42.51 -2.86 -28.81
N LYS A 443 41.66 -1.84 -28.69
CA LYS A 443 42.09 -0.43 -28.56
C LYS A 443 41.51 0.22 -27.31
N ARG A 444 42.35 0.34 -26.28
CA ARG A 444 41.92 0.66 -24.90
C ARG A 444 42.09 2.15 -24.58
N SER A 445 41.01 2.79 -24.12
CA SER A 445 41.06 4.10 -23.43
C SER A 445 40.99 3.89 -21.92
N GLN A 446 41.71 4.71 -21.15
CA GLN A 446 41.61 4.74 -19.68
C GLN A 446 40.16 4.94 -19.19
N GLN A 447 39.32 5.57 -20.02
CA GLN A 447 37.90 5.79 -19.74
C GLN A 447 37.08 4.49 -19.71
N LEU A 448 37.35 3.54 -20.60
CA LEU A 448 36.64 2.25 -20.66
C LEU A 448 36.94 1.39 -19.43
N ASN A 449 38.19 1.40 -18.95
CA ASN A 449 38.57 0.71 -17.72
C ASN A 449 37.83 1.27 -16.50
N LYS A 450 37.75 2.61 -16.39
CA LYS A 450 36.99 3.26 -15.30
C LYS A 450 35.52 2.85 -15.30
N ILE A 451 34.87 2.83 -16.48
CA ILE A 451 33.46 2.42 -16.61
C ILE A 451 33.27 0.97 -16.16
N CYS A 452 34.16 0.06 -16.58
CA CYS A 452 34.06 -1.34 -16.21
C CYS A 452 34.22 -1.57 -14.70
N THR A 453 35.21 -0.92 -14.08
CA THR A 453 35.38 -0.97 -12.62
C THR A 453 34.14 -0.44 -11.90
N MET A 454 33.56 0.67 -12.37
CA MET A 454 32.32 1.20 -11.80
C MET A 454 31.15 0.21 -11.90
N LEU A 455 31.01 -0.52 -13.01
CA LEU A 455 29.95 -1.52 -13.19
C LEU A 455 30.11 -2.72 -12.24
N VAL A 456 31.35 -3.20 -12.05
CA VAL A 456 31.64 -4.28 -11.10
C VAL A 456 31.29 -3.83 -9.68
N GLU A 457 31.75 -2.67 -9.26
CA GLU A 457 31.48 -2.14 -7.91
C GLU A 457 29.97 -1.88 -7.70
N GLN A 458 29.25 -1.45 -8.74
CA GLN A 458 27.81 -1.30 -8.69
C GLN A 458 27.10 -2.65 -8.48
N ALA A 459 27.51 -3.69 -9.21
CA ALA A 459 26.95 -5.03 -9.06
C ALA A 459 27.25 -5.63 -7.67
N LYS A 460 28.46 -5.41 -7.13
CA LYS A 460 28.83 -5.80 -5.76
C LYS A 460 28.00 -5.07 -4.71
N HIS A 461 27.84 -3.76 -4.87
CA HIS A 461 27.01 -2.97 -3.96
C HIS A 461 25.55 -3.45 -3.95
N LEU A 462 24.97 -3.68 -5.13
CA LEU A 462 23.61 -4.21 -5.24
C LEU A 462 23.51 -5.60 -4.59
N ALA A 463 24.46 -6.49 -4.83
CA ALA A 463 24.49 -7.80 -4.17
C ALA A 463 24.45 -7.70 -2.64
N ASN A 464 25.30 -6.87 -2.04
CA ASN A 464 25.31 -6.66 -0.58
C ASN A 464 23.99 -6.07 -0.06
N LEU A 465 23.34 -5.20 -0.84
CA LEU A 465 22.07 -4.59 -0.46
C LEU A 465 20.92 -5.61 -0.38
N TYR A 466 20.92 -6.56 -1.30
CA TYR A 466 19.86 -7.55 -1.46
C TYR A 466 20.12 -8.86 -0.71
N GLU A 467 21.38 -9.17 -0.38
CA GLU A 467 21.79 -10.39 0.31
C GLU A 467 20.94 -10.71 1.56
N PRO A 468 20.63 -9.75 2.47
CA PRO A 468 19.81 -10.06 3.65
C PRO A 468 18.41 -10.56 3.32
N TYR A 469 17.90 -10.28 2.12
CA TYR A 469 16.57 -10.65 1.65
C TYR A 469 16.60 -11.93 0.80
N THR A 470 17.62 -12.07 -0.05
CA THR A 470 17.74 -13.20 -0.99
C THR A 470 18.28 -14.47 -0.35
N PHE A 471 18.90 -14.35 0.83
CA PHE A 471 19.33 -15.46 1.68
C PHE A 471 18.48 -15.60 2.95
N TYR A 472 17.38 -14.86 3.07
CA TYR A 472 16.50 -14.94 4.23
C TYR A 472 15.76 -16.29 4.27
N SER A 473 16.01 -17.07 5.33
CA SER A 473 15.39 -18.38 5.52
C SER A 473 14.11 -18.34 6.37
N GLY A 474 13.72 -17.16 6.87
CA GLY A 474 12.46 -16.98 7.57
C GLY A 474 11.24 -17.11 6.63
N ARG A 475 10.14 -17.62 7.17
CA ARG A 475 8.84 -17.76 6.49
C ARG A 475 7.80 -17.12 7.39
N PHE A 476 7.08 -16.12 6.89
CA PHE A 476 6.16 -15.35 7.71
C PHE A 476 4.84 -16.11 7.84
N ASP A 477 4.51 -16.45 9.08
CA ASP A 477 3.19 -16.94 9.43
C ASP A 477 2.14 -15.88 9.13
N ASN A 478 0.98 -16.29 8.63
CA ASN A 478 -0.14 -15.40 8.34
C ASN A 478 -1.46 -15.90 8.97
N THR A 479 -1.39 -16.65 10.07
CA THR A 479 -2.56 -17.28 10.71
C THR A 479 -3.64 -16.26 11.13
N ASN A 480 -3.27 -15.11 11.69
CA ASN A 480 -4.18 -14.01 12.02
C ASN A 480 -4.81 -13.44 10.75
N THR A 481 -4.02 -13.29 9.68
CA THR A 481 -4.51 -12.81 8.38
C THR A 481 -5.49 -13.80 7.75
N GLN A 482 -5.24 -15.11 7.81
CA GLN A 482 -6.16 -16.14 7.33
C GLN A 482 -7.45 -16.18 8.17
N ARG A 483 -7.34 -16.07 9.50
CA ARG A 483 -8.51 -15.97 10.39
C ARG A 483 -9.37 -14.75 10.07
N LEU A 484 -8.75 -13.63 9.71
CA LEU A 484 -9.46 -12.43 9.29
C LEU A 484 -10.31 -12.68 8.03
N ILE A 485 -9.81 -13.45 7.06
CA ILE A 485 -10.59 -13.85 5.86
C ILE A 485 -11.80 -14.70 6.26
N VAL A 486 -11.62 -15.64 7.20
CA VAL A 486 -12.71 -16.53 7.66
C VAL A 486 -13.86 -15.76 8.29
N GLU A 487 -13.57 -14.66 8.99
CA GLU A 487 -14.57 -13.81 9.66
C GLU A 487 -15.31 -12.86 8.71
N MET A 488 -14.86 -12.71 7.45
CA MET A 488 -15.53 -11.86 6.45
C MET A 488 -16.78 -12.53 5.86
N SER A 489 -17.76 -11.72 5.48
CA SER A 489 -18.90 -12.23 4.70
C SER A 489 -18.47 -12.59 3.26
N GLU A 490 -19.30 -13.35 2.55
CA GLU A 490 -19.02 -13.70 1.15
C GLU A 490 -18.98 -12.46 0.23
N GLU A 491 -19.80 -11.45 0.51
CA GLU A 491 -19.76 -10.15 -0.17
C GLU A 491 -18.42 -9.46 0.05
N GLU A 492 -17.96 -9.42 1.30
CA GLU A 492 -16.69 -8.80 1.66
C GLU A 492 -15.51 -9.55 1.05
N LYS A 493 -15.52 -10.89 1.06
CA LYS A 493 -14.47 -11.70 0.41
C LYS A 493 -14.38 -11.42 -1.09
N ARG A 494 -15.52 -11.18 -1.75
CA ARG A 494 -15.55 -10.83 -3.18
C ARG A 494 -15.03 -9.41 -3.44
N GLU A 495 -15.39 -8.43 -2.62
CA GLU A 495 -15.03 -7.01 -2.84
C GLU A 495 -13.64 -6.63 -2.30
N PHE A 496 -13.18 -7.33 -1.26
CA PHE A 496 -11.94 -7.10 -0.53
C PHE A 496 -11.12 -8.38 -0.47
N SER A 497 -10.98 -9.11 -1.58
CA SER A 497 -10.14 -10.32 -1.59
C SER A 497 -8.67 -9.99 -1.29
N PHE A 498 -8.08 -10.75 -0.37
CA PHE A 498 -6.63 -10.74 -0.08
C PHE A 498 -6.11 -12.14 0.24
N ASP A 499 -6.76 -13.17 -0.27
CA ASP A 499 -6.27 -14.54 -0.14
C ASP A 499 -5.07 -14.76 -1.07
N VAL A 500 -3.88 -14.71 -0.47
CA VAL A 500 -2.60 -14.96 -1.15
C VAL A 500 -2.45 -16.42 -1.62
N GLY A 501 -3.23 -17.35 -1.06
CA GLY A 501 -3.29 -18.75 -1.48
C GLY A 501 -3.78 -18.91 -2.92
N GLY A 502 -4.65 -18.00 -3.36
CA GLY A 502 -5.22 -18.00 -4.72
C GLY A 502 -4.33 -17.37 -5.80
N ILE A 503 -3.12 -16.91 -5.48
CA ILE A 503 -2.24 -16.29 -6.48
C ILE A 503 -1.64 -17.37 -7.40
N ASP A 504 -1.99 -17.32 -8.68
CA ASP A 504 -1.23 -18.02 -9.71
C ASP A 504 0.05 -17.23 -10.02
N TRP A 505 1.18 -17.73 -9.54
CA TRP A 505 2.47 -17.06 -9.75
C TRP A 505 2.89 -16.96 -11.22
N GLU A 506 2.52 -17.91 -12.08
CA GLU A 506 2.87 -17.83 -13.49
C GLU A 506 2.08 -16.70 -14.13
N ASP A 507 0.75 -16.70 -13.99
CA ASP A 507 -0.11 -15.62 -14.50
C ASP A 507 0.26 -14.25 -13.91
N TYR A 508 0.42 -14.16 -12.59
CA TYR A 508 0.75 -12.90 -11.93
C TYR A 508 2.08 -12.33 -12.42
N ILE A 509 3.12 -13.14 -12.56
CA ILE A 509 4.42 -12.63 -13.02
C ILE A 509 4.39 -12.29 -14.50
N THR A 510 3.88 -13.20 -15.36
CA THR A 510 4.00 -13.05 -16.82
C THR A 510 2.95 -12.13 -17.43
N ASN A 511 1.72 -12.12 -16.90
CA ASN A 511 0.60 -11.41 -17.52
C ASN A 511 0.24 -10.11 -16.77
N ILE A 512 0.58 -10.00 -15.48
CA ILE A 512 0.24 -8.84 -14.65
C ILE A 512 1.48 -7.99 -14.34
N HIS A 513 2.46 -8.55 -13.63
CA HIS A 513 3.58 -7.80 -13.08
C HIS A 513 4.51 -7.25 -14.15
N ILE A 514 5.10 -8.09 -15.01
CA ILE A 514 6.07 -7.63 -16.01
C ILE A 514 5.39 -6.72 -17.07
N PRO A 515 4.20 -7.05 -17.61
CA PRO A 515 3.51 -6.15 -18.53
C PRO A 515 3.12 -4.82 -17.87
N GLY A 516 2.68 -4.84 -16.61
CA GLY A 516 2.43 -3.64 -15.82
C GLY A 516 3.69 -2.77 -15.70
N LEU A 517 4.81 -3.38 -15.32
CA LEU A 517 6.11 -2.71 -15.23
C LEU A 517 6.52 -2.07 -16.56
N ARG A 518 6.40 -2.78 -17.69
CA ARG A 518 6.69 -2.25 -19.04
C ARG A 518 5.79 -1.07 -19.40
N ARG A 519 4.48 -1.23 -19.22
CA ARG A 519 3.49 -0.23 -19.64
C ARG A 519 3.63 1.06 -18.84
N HIS A 520 3.93 0.96 -17.55
CA HIS A 520 3.75 2.05 -16.61
C HIS A 520 5.05 2.65 -16.09
N VAL A 521 6.09 1.84 -15.88
CA VAL A 521 7.37 2.32 -15.35
C VAL A 521 8.35 2.67 -16.47
N MET A 522 8.33 1.92 -17.58
CA MET A 522 9.28 2.15 -18.67
C MET A 522 8.83 3.25 -19.65
N LYS A 523 7.53 3.36 -19.99
CA LYS A 523 7.03 4.42 -20.89
C LYS A 523 7.14 5.85 -20.33
N GLY A 524 7.27 6.01 -19.01
CA GLY A 524 7.50 7.31 -18.36
C GLY A 524 8.94 7.82 -18.44
N ARG A 525 9.88 7.01 -18.94
CA ARG A 525 11.25 7.43 -19.27
C ARG A 525 11.28 7.63 -20.78
N GLY A 526 11.40 8.88 -21.23
CA GLY A 526 11.34 9.26 -22.64
C GLY A 526 12.18 8.36 -23.54
N MET A 527 11.55 7.37 -24.17
CA MET A 527 11.90 6.96 -25.51
C MET A 527 11.13 7.90 -26.42
N CYS A 528 11.70 9.07 -26.68
CA CYS A 528 11.35 9.84 -27.85
C CYS A 528 11.85 9.02 -29.06
N GLY A 529 11.06 8.03 -29.46
CA GLY A 529 11.15 7.47 -30.79
C GLY A 529 10.51 8.49 -31.73
N SER A 530 11.34 9.19 -32.48
CA SER A 530 10.94 9.87 -33.70
C SER A 530 10.25 8.86 -34.61
N GLY A 531 8.95 9.05 -34.88
CA GLY A 531 8.23 8.18 -35.80
C GLY A 531 6.72 8.40 -35.83
N SER A 532 6.30 9.35 -36.68
CA SER A 532 4.95 9.53 -37.24
C SER A 532 3.79 9.83 -36.28
N GLN A 533 3.50 11.14 -36.14
CA GLN A 533 2.13 11.63 -36.24
C GLN A 533 1.43 10.99 -37.44
N LEU A 534 0.28 10.38 -37.24
CA LEU A 534 -0.81 10.44 -38.20
C LEU A 534 -2.11 10.56 -37.41
N VAL A 535 -2.56 11.81 -37.35
CA VAL A 535 -3.94 12.18 -37.15
C VAL A 535 -4.74 11.57 -38.30
N SER A 536 -5.74 10.75 -37.99
CA SER A 536 -6.95 10.70 -38.81
C SER A 536 -8.16 10.60 -37.90
N THR A 537 -8.61 11.77 -37.46
CA THR A 537 -10.04 12.07 -37.34
C THR A 537 -10.74 11.63 -38.63
N GLN A 538 -11.77 10.79 -38.53
CA GLN A 538 -12.99 10.92 -39.33
C GLN A 538 -14.09 9.99 -38.81
N LEU A 539 -15.15 10.68 -38.34
CA LEU A 539 -16.54 10.28 -38.06
C LEU A 539 -16.84 9.31 -36.90
#